data_AF-A0A7S2HSL2-F1
#
_entry.id   AF-A0A7S2HSL2-F1
#
_cell.length_a   1.000
_cell.length_b   1.000
_cell.length_c   1.000
_cell.angle_alpha   90.00
_cell.angle_beta   90.00
_cell.angle_gamma   90.00
#
_symmetry.space_group_name_H-M   'P 1'
#
loop_
_entity.id
_entity.type
_entity.pdbx_description
1 polymer ?
#
loop_
_entity_poly.entity_id
_entity_poly.type
_entity_poly.pdbx_seq_one_letter_code
_entity_poly.pdbx_strand_id
1 'polypeptide(L)'
;IMMPCNYSGWMDASEAGRWGIVDFDWSNAKQLWANAKPMDCQERLVTQADQVKMASPTSRVFVYRNLVKALPWYTSVREKLLDPAYSGFFLRFKDGVHGKYHVNPCTGKKCSAFYHDQDQTPEHPHGDGSCADYCDCGE
;
A
#
# COMPACT_ATOMS: atom_id res chain seq x y z
N ILE A 1 11.17 -13.65 -13.55
CA ILE A 1 10.56 -12.54 -12.80
C ILE A 1 9.78 -13.19 -11.66
N MET A 2 9.93 -12.72 -10.43
CA MET A 2 9.23 -13.25 -9.26
C MET A 2 8.40 -12.13 -8.60
N MET A 3 7.17 -12.44 -8.22
CA MET A 3 6.33 -11.58 -7.39
C MET A 3 5.83 -12.42 -6.20
N PRO A 4 6.42 -12.27 -5.01
CA PRO A 4 6.07 -13.11 -3.87
C PRO A 4 4.66 -12.80 -3.37
N CYS A 5 3.82 -13.82 -3.33
CA CYS A 5 2.52 -13.79 -2.67
C CYS A 5 2.56 -14.82 -1.54
N ASN A 6 2.50 -14.36 -0.30
CA ASN A 6 2.47 -15.25 0.85
C ASN A 6 1.66 -14.62 1.99
N TYR A 7 1.17 -15.48 2.88
CA TYR A 7 0.38 -15.06 4.02
C TYR A 7 1.21 -14.88 5.29
N SER A 8 2.52 -15.13 5.26
CA SER A 8 3.33 -15.22 6.47
C SER A 8 4.78 -14.78 6.28
N GLY A 9 5.25 -13.93 7.18
CA GLY A 9 6.67 -13.67 7.41
C GLY A 9 7.40 -13.01 6.25
N TRP A 10 8.71 -12.91 6.41
CA TRP A 10 9.60 -12.41 5.35
C TRP A 10 9.79 -13.51 4.28
N MET A 11 9.83 -13.11 3.02
CA MET A 11 10.29 -13.98 1.93
C MET A 11 11.77 -14.27 2.11
N ASP A 12 12.19 -15.52 1.86
CA ASP A 12 13.61 -15.87 1.89
C ASP A 12 14.39 -15.07 0.83
N ALA A 13 15.36 -14.30 1.30
CA ALA A 13 16.08 -13.35 0.46
C ALA A 13 17.00 -14.05 -0.56
N SER A 14 17.55 -15.22 -0.19
CA SER A 14 18.42 -15.99 -1.07
C SER A 14 17.61 -16.61 -2.21
N GLU A 15 16.44 -17.17 -1.90
CA GLU A 15 15.53 -17.76 -2.88
C GLU A 15 14.97 -16.68 -3.83
N ALA A 16 14.52 -15.55 -3.29
CA ALA A 16 14.11 -14.43 -4.12
C ALA A 16 15.26 -13.91 -5.01
N GLY A 17 16.48 -13.84 -4.48
CA GLY A 17 17.68 -13.39 -5.18
C GLY A 17 18.17 -14.30 -6.32
N ARG A 18 17.57 -15.48 -6.52
CA ARG A 18 17.85 -16.36 -7.67
C ARG A 18 17.20 -15.87 -8.97
N TRP A 19 16.29 -14.91 -8.88
CA TRP A 19 15.53 -14.38 -10.02
C TRP A 19 16.12 -13.05 -10.49
N GLY A 20 16.25 -12.87 -11.81
CA GLY A 20 16.79 -11.62 -12.37
C GLY A 20 15.94 -10.37 -12.09
N ILE A 21 14.64 -10.54 -11.82
CA ILE A 21 13.72 -9.47 -11.40
C ILE A 21 12.85 -10.00 -10.27
N VAL A 22 12.74 -9.24 -9.19
CA VAL A 22 11.90 -9.49 -8.02
C VAL A 22 11.05 -8.26 -7.75
N ASP A 23 9.75 -8.43 -7.57
CA ASP A 23 8.81 -7.35 -7.28
C ASP A 23 8.00 -7.69 -6.02
N PHE A 24 8.08 -6.84 -5.00
CA PHE A 24 7.33 -6.99 -3.77
C PHE A 24 6.12 -6.07 -3.77
N ASP A 25 4.94 -6.62 -3.51
CA ASP A 25 3.71 -5.87 -3.37
C ASP A 25 3.01 -6.17 -2.04
N TRP A 26 1.80 -5.63 -1.87
CA TRP A 26 0.98 -5.86 -0.68
C TRP A 26 0.64 -7.34 -0.41
N SER A 27 0.81 -8.21 -1.40
CA SER A 27 0.54 -9.64 -1.26
C SER A 27 1.61 -10.37 -0.44
N ASN A 28 2.73 -9.72 -0.11
CA ASN A 28 3.76 -10.27 0.76
C ASN A 28 3.36 -10.19 2.23
N ALA A 29 3.39 -11.33 2.93
CA ALA A 29 3.04 -11.47 4.33
C ALA A 29 1.67 -10.87 4.70
N LYS A 30 0.71 -10.89 3.76
CA LYS A 30 -0.51 -10.07 3.81
C LYS A 30 -1.25 -10.20 5.15
N GLN A 31 -1.44 -11.42 5.66
CA GLN A 31 -2.16 -11.65 6.93
C GLN A 31 -1.44 -11.07 8.15
N LEU A 32 -0.11 -10.92 8.11
CA LEU A 32 0.63 -10.37 9.25
C LEU A 32 0.75 -8.84 9.12
N TRP A 33 1.21 -8.37 7.97
CA TRP A 33 1.57 -6.96 7.80
C TRP A 33 0.35 -6.06 7.66
N ALA A 34 -0.75 -6.54 7.05
CA ALA A 34 -2.01 -5.81 7.03
C ALA A 34 -2.72 -5.78 8.40
N ASN A 35 -2.32 -6.66 9.34
CA ASN A 35 -2.91 -6.68 10.68
C ASN A 35 -2.06 -5.98 11.74
N ALA A 36 -0.81 -5.59 11.41
CA ALA A 36 0.06 -4.83 12.31
C ALA A 36 -0.59 -3.51 12.78
N LYS A 37 -0.33 -3.13 14.04
CA LYS A 37 -0.84 -1.92 14.68
C LYS A 37 0.29 -1.21 15.46
N PRO A 38 0.77 -0.03 15.03
CA PRO A 38 0.42 0.65 13.77
C PRO A 38 0.85 -0.19 12.56
N MET A 39 0.13 -0.01 11.45
CA MET A 39 0.48 -0.66 10.20
C MET A 39 1.74 -0.05 9.60
N ASP A 40 2.72 -0.89 9.29
CA ASP A 40 4.10 -0.56 8.87
C ASP A 40 4.55 -1.36 7.62
N CYS A 41 3.59 -1.93 6.89
CA CYS A 41 3.82 -2.74 5.69
C CYS A 41 4.60 -1.99 4.60
N GLN A 42 4.48 -0.64 4.52
CA GLN A 42 5.26 0.14 3.57
C GLN A 42 6.75 -0.01 3.84
N GLU A 43 7.12 0.19 5.10
CA GLU A 43 8.47 0.13 5.62
C GLU A 43 9.01 -1.31 5.49
N ARG A 44 8.19 -2.31 5.83
CA ARG A 44 8.56 -3.73 5.68
C ARG A 44 8.84 -4.12 4.23
N LEU A 45 8.05 -3.66 3.27
CA LEU A 45 8.30 -3.96 1.85
C LEU A 45 9.66 -3.42 1.38
N VAL A 46 10.05 -2.24 1.86
CA VAL A 46 11.37 -1.66 1.55
C VAL A 46 12.48 -2.49 2.21
N THR A 47 12.34 -2.84 3.49
CA THR A 47 13.29 -3.72 4.17
C THR A 47 13.44 -5.08 3.48
N GLN A 48 12.36 -5.66 2.98
CA GLN A 48 12.37 -6.93 2.27
C GLN A 48 13.14 -6.81 0.95
N ALA A 49 12.92 -5.72 0.21
CA ALA A 49 13.65 -5.43 -1.01
C ALA A 49 15.16 -5.25 -0.75
N ASP A 50 15.52 -4.54 0.33
CA ASP A 50 16.91 -4.35 0.75
C ASP A 50 17.58 -5.69 1.11
N GLN A 51 16.88 -6.59 1.82
CA GLN A 51 17.37 -7.93 2.14
C GLN A 51 17.71 -8.74 0.89
N VAL A 52 16.83 -8.74 -0.12
CA VAL A 52 17.10 -9.41 -1.41
C VAL A 52 18.27 -8.76 -2.12
N LYS A 53 18.35 -7.42 -2.12
CA LYS A 53 19.43 -6.70 -2.80
C LYS A 53 20.80 -6.96 -2.16
N MET A 54 20.85 -7.12 -0.83
CA MET A 54 22.05 -7.52 -0.12
C MET A 54 22.45 -8.97 -0.45
N ALA A 55 21.49 -9.90 -0.53
CA ALA A 55 21.74 -11.30 -0.86
C ALA A 55 22.13 -11.51 -2.34
N SER A 56 21.60 -10.69 -3.25
CA SER A 56 21.83 -10.79 -4.68
C SER A 56 21.93 -9.39 -5.32
N PRO A 57 23.12 -8.77 -5.30
CA PRO A 57 23.33 -7.44 -5.86
C PRO A 57 23.03 -7.32 -7.36
N THR A 58 23.03 -8.44 -8.09
CA THR A 58 22.71 -8.49 -9.53
C THR A 58 21.21 -8.53 -9.80
N SER A 59 20.39 -8.95 -8.82
CA SER A 59 18.94 -8.94 -8.95
C SER A 59 18.39 -7.52 -9.04
N ARG A 60 17.42 -7.31 -9.94
CA ARG A 60 16.65 -6.06 -10.01
C ARG A 60 15.44 -6.20 -9.10
N VAL A 61 15.42 -5.45 -8.01
CA VAL A 61 14.39 -5.56 -6.98
C VAL A 61 13.54 -4.31 -6.97
N PHE A 62 12.22 -4.49 -6.96
CA PHE A 62 11.23 -3.43 -6.98
C PHE A 62 10.24 -3.61 -5.84
N VAL A 63 9.59 -2.51 -5.48
CA VAL A 63 8.39 -2.53 -4.64
C VAL A 63 7.26 -1.92 -5.46
N TYR A 64 6.33 -2.75 -5.92
CA TYR A 64 5.12 -2.30 -6.59
C TYR A 64 4.24 -1.51 -5.64
N ARG A 65 3.75 -0.37 -6.13
CA ARG A 65 2.83 0.52 -5.43
C ARG A 65 1.64 0.82 -6.33
N ASN A 66 0.44 0.54 -5.85
CA ASN A 66 -0.77 0.97 -6.54
C ASN A 66 -0.99 2.48 -6.29
N LEU A 67 -0.68 3.30 -7.29
CA LEU A 67 -0.83 4.76 -7.23
C LEU A 67 -2.29 5.23 -7.26
N VAL A 68 -3.25 4.36 -7.58
CA VAL A 68 -4.67 4.73 -7.61
C VAL A 68 -5.26 4.79 -6.19
N LYS A 69 -4.59 4.18 -5.20
CA LYS A 69 -5.06 4.15 -3.80
C LYS A 69 -4.21 5.01 -2.87
N ALA A 70 -4.80 6.06 -2.32
CA ALA A 70 -4.12 7.02 -1.46
C ALA A 70 -4.10 6.67 0.03
N LEU A 71 -3.74 5.42 0.34
CA LEU A 71 -3.85 4.85 1.67
C LEU A 71 -3.02 5.65 2.70
N PRO A 72 -3.53 5.95 3.91
CA PRO A 72 -2.83 6.76 4.91
C PRO A 72 -1.45 6.22 5.32
N TRP A 73 -1.25 4.90 5.27
CA TRP A 73 0.00 4.22 5.60
C TRP A 73 1.00 4.12 4.44
N TYR A 74 0.68 4.62 3.24
CA TYR A 74 1.57 4.68 2.08
C TYR A 74 2.07 6.10 1.78
N THR A 75 2.97 6.61 2.63
CA THR A 75 3.56 7.97 2.52
C THR A 75 4.16 8.26 1.14
N SER A 76 4.97 7.35 0.59
CA SER A 76 5.63 7.58 -0.72
C SER A 76 4.65 7.68 -1.89
N VAL A 77 3.55 6.92 -1.83
CA VAL A 77 2.45 7.07 -2.78
C VAL A 77 1.83 8.45 -2.60
N ARG A 78 1.47 8.83 -1.37
CA ARG A 78 0.86 10.13 -1.07
C ARG A 78 1.71 11.32 -1.54
N GLU A 79 3.03 11.26 -1.39
CA GLU A 79 3.94 12.28 -1.92
C GLU A 79 3.81 12.43 -3.44
N LYS A 80 3.70 11.32 -4.17
CA LYS A 80 3.46 11.34 -5.62
C LYS A 80 2.06 11.83 -5.99
N LEU A 81 1.04 11.56 -5.17
CA LEU A 81 -0.30 12.11 -5.38
C LEU A 81 -0.37 13.63 -5.15
N LEU A 82 0.49 14.16 -4.28
CA LEU A 82 0.60 15.59 -3.99
C LEU A 82 1.49 16.35 -4.99
N ASP A 83 2.17 15.66 -5.88
CA ASP A 83 3.06 16.28 -6.87
C ASP A 83 2.22 17.12 -7.87
N PRO A 84 2.47 18.45 -7.97
CA PRO A 84 1.71 19.33 -8.86
C PRO A 84 1.76 18.91 -10.33
N ALA A 85 2.81 18.20 -10.76
CA ALA A 85 2.91 17.67 -12.12
C ALA A 85 1.79 16.65 -12.43
N TYR A 86 1.14 16.11 -11.40
CA TYR A 86 0.06 15.13 -11.50
C TYR A 86 -1.28 15.67 -10.92
N SER A 87 -1.41 17.00 -10.79
CA SER A 87 -2.68 17.61 -10.35
C SER A 87 -3.83 17.22 -11.28
N GLY A 88 -4.98 16.84 -10.70
CA GLY A 88 -6.18 16.43 -11.44
C GLY A 88 -6.27 14.95 -11.78
N PHE A 89 -5.21 14.15 -11.61
CA PHE A 89 -5.28 12.70 -11.84
C PHE A 89 -5.92 11.92 -10.68
N PHE A 90 -5.91 12.47 -9.47
CA PHE A 90 -6.29 11.75 -8.26
C PHE A 90 -7.50 12.37 -7.58
N LEU A 91 -8.46 11.51 -7.23
CA LEU A 91 -9.69 11.92 -6.56
C LEU A 91 -9.42 12.33 -5.12
N ARG A 92 -9.96 13.49 -4.73
CA ARG A 92 -9.92 13.99 -3.37
C ARG A 92 -11.22 13.66 -2.65
N PHE A 93 -11.11 13.55 -1.33
CA PHE A 93 -12.28 13.59 -0.47
C PHE A 93 -12.91 14.98 -0.53
N LYS A 94 -14.24 15.05 -0.68
CA LYS A 94 -15.00 16.29 -0.92
C LYS A 94 -14.73 17.38 0.13
N ASP A 95 -14.72 17.00 1.41
CA ASP A 95 -14.49 17.89 2.56
C ASP A 95 -13.08 17.68 3.18
N GLY A 96 -12.11 17.18 2.39
CA GLY A 96 -10.76 16.89 2.85
C GLY A 96 -10.71 15.85 3.97
N VAL A 97 -9.69 15.90 4.85
CA VAL A 97 -9.48 14.90 5.93
C VAL A 97 -10.46 15.01 7.10
N HIS A 98 -11.30 16.05 7.14
CA HIS A 98 -12.23 16.32 8.24
C HIS A 98 -13.68 15.93 7.94
N GLY A 99 -13.97 15.50 6.71
CA GLY A 99 -15.28 15.04 6.33
C GLY A 99 -15.67 13.71 6.99
N LYS A 100 -16.97 13.40 6.91
CA LYS A 100 -17.53 12.12 7.33
C LYS A 100 -17.75 11.28 6.07
N TYR A 101 -16.94 10.25 5.89
CA TYR A 101 -17.02 9.32 4.77
C TYR A 101 -17.19 7.89 5.27
N HIS A 102 -17.62 6.98 4.41
CA HIS A 102 -17.65 5.55 4.69
C HIS A 102 -16.24 4.99 5.00
N VAL A 103 -15.22 5.56 4.36
CA VAL A 103 -13.79 5.28 4.59
C VAL A 103 -13.16 6.32 5.53
N ASN A 104 -12.49 5.89 6.60
CA ASN A 104 -11.83 6.84 7.51
C ASN A 104 -10.58 7.46 6.83
N PRO A 105 -10.51 8.80 6.66
CA PRO A 105 -9.37 9.45 6.02
C PRO A 105 -8.06 9.33 6.83
N CYS A 106 -8.14 8.83 8.06
CA CYS A 106 -7.03 8.69 8.99
C CYS A 106 -6.90 7.25 9.52
N THR A 107 -5.66 6.81 9.73
CA THR A 107 -5.32 5.57 10.44
C THR A 107 -4.16 5.84 11.40
N GLY A 108 -4.39 5.64 12.70
CA GLY A 108 -3.45 6.06 13.73
C GLY A 108 -3.19 7.57 13.69
N LYS A 109 -1.93 7.98 13.51
CA LYS A 109 -1.51 9.39 13.40
C LYS A 109 -1.31 9.88 11.95
N LYS A 110 -1.63 9.06 10.94
CA LYS A 110 -1.45 9.38 9.51
C LYS A 110 -2.83 9.63 8.87
N CYS A 111 -2.95 10.67 8.06
CA CYS A 111 -4.19 11.02 7.33
C CYS A 111 -3.90 11.32 5.86
N SER A 112 -4.88 11.12 4.97
CA SER A 112 -4.80 11.41 3.54
C SER A 112 -6.04 12.16 3.05
N ALA A 113 -5.85 13.28 2.34
CA ALA A 113 -6.96 14.06 1.76
C ALA A 113 -7.48 13.47 0.42
N PHE A 114 -6.85 12.39 -0.04
CA PHE A 114 -7.22 11.71 -1.26
C PHE A 114 -8.10 10.51 -0.96
N TYR A 115 -9.10 10.31 -1.82
CA TYR A 115 -10.00 9.17 -1.74
C TYR A 115 -9.21 7.86 -1.81
N HIS A 116 -9.67 6.88 -1.04
CA HIS A 116 -9.21 5.51 -1.08
C HIS A 116 -10.38 4.61 -0.69
N ASP A 117 -10.44 3.41 -1.26
CA ASP A 117 -11.47 2.43 -0.89
C ASP A 117 -11.15 1.72 0.44
N GLN A 118 -12.17 1.04 0.96
CA GLN A 118 -12.12 0.26 2.20
C GLN A 118 -11.72 -1.20 2.03
N ASP A 119 -11.64 -1.68 0.78
CA ASP A 119 -11.48 -3.09 0.42
C ASP A 119 -10.21 -3.76 0.97
N GLN A 120 -9.27 -2.95 1.46
CA GLN A 120 -8.01 -3.39 2.04
C GLN A 120 -7.64 -2.60 3.32
N THR A 121 -8.61 -1.91 3.94
CA THR A 121 -8.38 -1.13 5.16
C THR A 121 -8.31 -2.06 6.37
N PRO A 122 -7.33 -1.88 7.28
CA PRO A 122 -7.32 -2.62 8.53
C PRO A 122 -8.66 -2.45 9.26
N GLU A 123 -9.19 -3.54 9.81
CA GLU A 123 -10.43 -3.59 10.61
C GLU A 123 -11.76 -3.53 9.81
N HIS A 124 -11.72 -3.50 8.46
CA HIS A 124 -12.96 -3.64 7.67
C HIS A 124 -13.52 -5.09 7.73
N PRO A 125 -14.81 -5.28 8.05
CA PRO A 125 -15.38 -6.61 8.33
C PRO A 125 -15.46 -7.55 7.12
N HIS A 126 -15.40 -7.02 5.90
CA HIS A 126 -15.40 -7.79 4.65
C HIS A 126 -14.19 -7.38 3.80
N GLY A 127 -13.31 -8.32 3.46
CA GLY A 127 -12.22 -8.08 2.52
C GLY A 127 -12.72 -8.09 1.07
N ASP A 128 -12.10 -7.30 0.20
CA ASP A 128 -12.31 -7.18 -1.25
C ASP A 128 -13.77 -7.15 -1.75
N GLY A 129 -14.24 -5.98 -2.20
CA GLY A 129 -15.26 -5.84 -3.23
C GLY A 129 -16.70 -5.66 -2.76
N SER A 130 -16.96 -5.22 -1.53
CA SER A 130 -18.34 -4.87 -1.15
C SER A 130 -18.69 -3.46 -1.62
N CYS A 131 -19.01 -3.32 -2.91
CA CYS A 131 -19.56 -2.10 -3.52
C CYS A 131 -20.99 -1.77 -3.03
N ALA A 132 -21.29 -2.02 -1.76
CA ALA A 132 -22.59 -1.74 -1.14
C ALA A 132 -22.75 -0.26 -0.76
N ASP A 133 -21.62 0.46 -0.57
CA ASP A 133 -21.59 1.85 -0.13
C ASP A 133 -21.23 2.79 -1.29
N TYR A 134 -21.85 3.97 -1.31
CA TYR A 134 -21.62 4.99 -2.33
C TYR A 134 -20.19 5.56 -2.27
N CYS A 135 -19.64 5.94 -3.43
CA CYS A 135 -18.34 6.61 -3.52
C CYS A 135 -18.42 8.06 -3.00
N ASP A 136 -17.75 8.36 -1.89
CA ASP A 136 -17.69 9.71 -1.27
C ASP A 136 -16.63 10.62 -1.93
N CYS A 137 -16.48 10.55 -3.25
CA CYS A 137 -15.46 11.28 -4.00
C CYS A 137 -16.09 12.26 -5.01
N GLY A 138 -15.36 13.35 -5.30
CA GLY A 138 -15.78 14.39 -6.25
C GLY A 138 -15.92 15.79 -5.63
N GLU A 139 -16.02 16.80 -6.50
CA GLU A 139 -16.53 18.14 -6.16
C GLU A 139 -18.06 18.16 -6.18
#